data_AF-A0A9E1ZHW1-F1
#
_entry.id   AF-A0A9E1ZHW1-F1
#
_cell.length_a   1.000
_cell.length_b   1.000
_cell.length_c   1.000
_cell.angle_alpha   90.00
_cell.angle_beta   90.00
_cell.angle_gamma   90.00
#
_symmetry.space_group_name_H-M   'P 1'
#
loop_
_entity.id
_entity.type
_entity.pdbx_description
1 polymer ?
#
loop_
_entity_poly.entity_id
_entity_poly.type
_entity_poly.pdbx_seq_one_letter_code
_entity_poly.pdbx_strand_id
1 'polypeptide(L)'
;MIQLTRTVFFVTVFLFALGLGQTAGAEANRNVKLRGGLQNSRIQFEQKKTGRVAFIGGSITQMDGYRPMVSDWLQARFPGTKFEFINAGISSTDSQTGAFRLGDHVLDKGRIDLLFVEFAVNDDQDARHSRRGCILGMEGIIRQMRLRQPLCDLVVTHFVNPTMLKQIQSGQVPPSIKAHEDVLRHYNVSSVYLAREVADRIAAGKLTWAQYGGTHPKPAGNAMAAELIGELLDRRWAKPLPAGATKGAMLLPAKPLDAASFFNGRFLSPGLAKRGDGWAWHVPEWREIPGSFRQTFAGLKLLCGARASGEVSFEFEGRAVGAYVLAGPDAGVLEVSVDGGEYRPTNLYHRHSRGLHYPRTVIFATDLAAGKHAIRLRLAKPPGDGAKSTAARILQFVVN
;
A
#
# COMPACT_ATOMS: atom_id res chain seq x y z
N MET A 1 -59.98 -35.32 -72.29
CA MET A 1 -58.68 -35.20 -72.96
C MET A 1 -57.96 -34.00 -72.34
N ILE A 2 -56.72 -34.21 -71.95
CA ILE A 2 -55.82 -33.31 -71.23
C ILE A 2 -55.68 -31.95 -71.93
N GLN A 3 -55.70 -30.85 -71.17
CA GLN A 3 -54.77 -29.73 -71.39
C GLN A 3 -54.66 -28.85 -70.14
N LEU A 4 -53.48 -28.89 -69.53
CA LEU A 4 -52.99 -27.98 -68.49
C LEU A 4 -52.63 -26.63 -69.12
N THR A 5 -53.15 -25.53 -68.58
CA THR A 5 -52.61 -24.19 -68.77
C THR A 5 -52.00 -23.70 -67.45
N ARG A 6 -50.70 -23.37 -67.50
CA ARG A 6 -49.90 -22.80 -66.42
C ARG A 6 -50.31 -21.35 -66.19
N THR A 7 -50.62 -20.99 -64.95
CA THR A 7 -50.62 -19.59 -64.49
C THR A 7 -49.47 -19.42 -63.51
N VAL A 8 -48.51 -18.58 -63.88
CA VAL A 8 -47.33 -18.22 -63.06
C VAL A 8 -47.77 -17.14 -62.07
N PHE A 9 -47.64 -17.41 -60.77
CA PHE A 9 -47.75 -16.39 -59.72
C PHE A 9 -46.33 -16.01 -59.29
N PHE A 10 -45.93 -14.75 -59.53
CA PHE A 10 -44.73 -14.17 -58.96
C PHE A 10 -45.04 -13.77 -57.50
N VAL A 11 -44.43 -14.48 -56.54
CA VAL A 11 -44.41 -14.05 -55.13
C VAL A 11 -43.04 -13.41 -54.87
N THR A 12 -43.02 -12.08 -54.81
CA THR A 12 -41.85 -11.31 -54.39
C THR A 12 -41.73 -11.40 -52.87
N VAL A 13 -40.82 -12.25 -52.37
CA VAL A 13 -40.49 -12.33 -50.94
C VAL A 13 -39.54 -11.18 -50.60
N PHE A 14 -40.03 -10.16 -49.89
CA PHE A 14 -39.18 -9.17 -49.23
C PHE A 14 -38.56 -9.80 -47.96
N LEU A 15 -37.29 -10.18 -48.06
CA LEU A 15 -36.47 -10.55 -46.90
C LEU A 15 -36.06 -9.27 -46.16
N PHE A 16 -36.76 -8.96 -45.07
CA PHE A 16 -36.27 -8.03 -44.05
C PHE A 16 -35.14 -8.71 -43.27
N ALA A 17 -33.90 -8.40 -43.62
CA ALA A 17 -32.75 -8.73 -42.78
C ALA A 17 -32.78 -7.80 -41.55
N LEU A 18 -33.30 -8.29 -40.43
CA LEU A 18 -33.06 -7.69 -39.11
C LEU A 18 -31.57 -7.84 -38.79
N GLY A 19 -30.80 -6.79 -39.06
CA GLY A 19 -29.46 -6.63 -38.52
C GLY A 19 -29.56 -6.50 -37.01
N LEU A 20 -29.41 -7.63 -36.30
CA LEU A 20 -29.08 -7.62 -34.88
C LEU A 20 -27.69 -7.02 -34.76
N GLY A 21 -27.65 -5.71 -34.48
CA GLY A 21 -26.44 -5.05 -34.03
C GLY A 21 -25.97 -5.73 -32.76
N GLN A 22 -24.96 -6.61 -32.89
CA GLN A 22 -24.13 -6.99 -31.76
C GLN A 22 -23.40 -5.73 -31.34
N THR A 23 -23.92 -5.04 -30.32
CA THR A 23 -23.05 -4.21 -29.50
C THR A 23 -22.06 -5.18 -28.88
N ALA A 24 -20.86 -5.25 -29.47
CA ALA A 24 -19.72 -5.91 -28.85
C ALA A 24 -19.49 -5.19 -27.53
N GLY A 25 -20.11 -5.68 -26.45
CA GLY A 25 -19.81 -5.21 -25.12
C GLY A 25 -18.32 -5.40 -24.93
N ALA A 26 -17.59 -4.32 -24.74
CA ALA A 26 -16.15 -4.37 -24.50
C ALA A 26 -15.89 -5.43 -23.43
N GLU A 27 -15.08 -6.43 -23.77
CA GLU A 27 -14.76 -7.53 -22.86
C GLU A 27 -14.23 -6.92 -21.56
N ALA A 28 -14.83 -7.31 -20.42
CA ALA A 28 -14.49 -6.70 -19.14
C ALA A 28 -12.98 -6.82 -18.88
N ASN A 29 -12.31 -5.68 -18.72
CA ASN A 29 -10.87 -5.66 -18.50
C ASN A 29 -10.50 -6.52 -17.28
N ARG A 30 -9.80 -7.64 -17.52
CA ARG A 30 -9.40 -8.60 -16.48
C ARG A 30 -8.50 -8.00 -15.41
N ASN A 31 -7.88 -6.84 -15.70
CA ASN A 31 -6.98 -6.12 -14.82
C ASN A 31 -7.72 -5.13 -13.88
N VAL A 32 -9.04 -5.01 -14.01
CA VAL A 32 -9.91 -4.24 -13.11
C VAL A 32 -10.80 -5.20 -12.32
N LYS A 33 -10.50 -5.36 -11.03
CA LYS A 33 -11.17 -6.31 -10.13
C LYS A 33 -12.17 -5.60 -9.25
N LEU A 34 -13.44 -5.72 -9.61
CA LEU A 34 -14.56 -5.14 -8.90
C LEU A 34 -14.96 -6.00 -7.70
N ARG A 35 -14.75 -5.50 -6.49
CA ARG A 35 -15.20 -6.08 -5.21
C ARG A 35 -15.78 -5.00 -4.30
N GLY A 36 -16.71 -5.37 -3.43
CA GLY A 36 -17.36 -4.44 -2.50
C GLY A 36 -18.10 -3.30 -3.18
N GLY A 37 -18.67 -2.42 -2.35
CA GLY A 37 -19.21 -1.14 -2.81
C GLY A 37 -18.13 -0.08 -2.92
N LEU A 38 -18.29 0.84 -3.87
CA LEU A 38 -17.57 2.14 -3.92
C LEU A 38 -18.59 3.29 -3.90
N GLN A 39 -19.79 3.05 -3.36
CA GLN A 39 -20.87 4.03 -3.41
C GLN A 39 -20.77 5.07 -2.29
N ASN A 40 -20.09 4.79 -1.19
CA ASN A 40 -20.06 5.73 -0.06
C ASN A 40 -19.33 7.02 -0.41
N SER A 41 -18.21 6.89 -1.11
CA SER A 41 -17.43 8.02 -1.62
C SER A 41 -18.23 8.80 -2.67
N ARG A 42 -18.86 8.11 -3.64
CA ARG A 42 -19.77 8.75 -4.61
C ARG A 42 -20.92 9.51 -3.95
N ILE A 43 -21.60 8.89 -2.98
CA ILE A 43 -22.69 9.52 -2.23
C ILE A 43 -22.19 10.79 -1.55
N GLN A 44 -20.99 10.75 -0.96
CA GLN A 44 -20.38 11.95 -0.39
C GLN A 44 -20.17 13.04 -1.45
N PHE A 45 -19.54 12.69 -2.58
CA PHE A 45 -19.17 13.65 -3.61
C PHE A 45 -20.43 14.25 -4.25
N GLU A 46 -21.39 13.43 -4.67
CA GLU A 46 -22.58 13.90 -5.37
C GLU A 46 -23.58 14.62 -4.46
N GLN A 47 -23.85 14.13 -3.25
CA GLN A 47 -24.89 14.70 -2.39
C GLN A 47 -24.37 15.75 -1.41
N LYS A 48 -23.15 15.58 -0.88
CA LYS A 48 -22.57 16.48 0.13
C LYS A 48 -21.52 17.42 -0.44
N LYS A 49 -21.19 17.28 -1.75
CA LYS A 49 -20.32 18.21 -2.49
C LYS A 49 -18.98 18.50 -1.80
N THR A 50 -18.49 17.52 -1.05
CA THR A 50 -17.20 17.54 -0.36
C THR A 50 -16.54 16.18 -0.51
N GLY A 51 -15.22 16.07 -0.42
CA GLY A 51 -14.57 14.76 -0.45
C GLY A 51 -13.16 14.82 0.08
N ARG A 52 -12.84 14.01 1.09
CA ARG A 52 -11.46 13.82 1.53
C ARG A 52 -10.92 12.49 1.01
N VAL A 53 -9.91 12.58 0.16
CA VAL A 53 -9.32 11.43 -0.53
C VAL A 53 -7.86 11.29 -0.11
N ALA A 54 -7.49 10.12 0.37
CA ALA A 54 -6.12 9.86 0.82
C ALA A 54 -5.43 8.84 -0.09
N PHE A 55 -4.11 8.95 -0.18
CA PHE A 55 -3.25 8.02 -0.90
C PHE A 55 -2.12 7.59 0.04
N ILE A 56 -2.03 6.29 0.34
CA ILE A 56 -0.96 5.74 1.17
C ILE A 56 -0.15 4.71 0.38
N GLY A 57 1.17 4.86 0.42
CA GLY A 57 2.06 3.96 -0.30
C GLY A 57 3.53 4.33 -0.17
N GLY A 58 4.34 3.72 -1.03
CA GLY A 58 5.77 3.98 -1.15
C GLY A 58 6.11 5.25 -1.96
N SER A 59 7.25 5.19 -2.65
CA SER A 59 7.76 6.30 -3.48
C SER A 59 6.87 6.63 -4.68
N ILE A 60 6.18 5.63 -5.25
CA ILE A 60 5.27 5.81 -6.39
C ILE A 60 4.06 6.67 -5.99
N THR A 61 3.57 6.50 -4.76
CA THR A 61 2.52 7.36 -4.20
C THR A 61 3.04 8.73 -3.79
N GLN A 62 4.29 8.80 -3.30
CA GLN A 62 4.89 10.05 -2.86
C GLN A 62 5.06 11.05 -4.00
N MET A 63 5.53 10.59 -5.17
CA MET A 63 5.81 11.44 -6.33
C MET A 63 4.55 12.10 -6.91
N ASP A 64 4.76 13.12 -7.75
CA ASP A 64 3.73 13.67 -8.62
C ASP A 64 3.61 12.80 -9.88
N GLY A 65 2.88 11.69 -9.72
CA GLY A 65 2.62 10.69 -10.75
C GLY A 65 1.13 10.38 -10.86
N TYR A 66 0.74 9.12 -10.64
CA TYR A 66 -0.66 8.69 -10.78
C TYR A 66 -1.60 9.41 -9.80
N ARG A 67 -1.12 9.76 -8.60
CA ARG A 67 -1.92 10.40 -7.54
C ARG A 67 -2.57 11.71 -8.03
N PRO A 68 -1.81 12.74 -8.48
CA PRO A 68 -2.44 13.96 -9.01
C PRO A 68 -3.33 13.69 -10.23
N MET A 69 -2.98 12.75 -11.11
CA MET A 69 -3.83 12.39 -12.25
C MET A 69 -5.20 11.83 -11.82
N VAL A 70 -5.23 10.99 -10.76
CA VAL A 70 -6.48 10.49 -10.18
C VAL A 70 -7.25 11.61 -9.48
N SER A 71 -6.55 12.54 -8.80
CA SER A 71 -7.17 13.73 -8.21
C SER A 71 -7.86 14.59 -9.26
N ASP A 72 -7.18 14.88 -10.37
CA ASP A 72 -7.70 15.67 -11.49
C ASP A 72 -8.91 14.97 -12.12
N TRP A 73 -8.84 13.65 -12.30
CA TRP A 73 -9.96 12.86 -12.79
C TRP A 73 -11.18 12.94 -11.86
N LEU A 74 -10.99 12.87 -10.54
CA LEU A 74 -12.07 13.01 -9.55
C LEU A 74 -12.69 14.41 -9.58
N GLN A 75 -11.87 15.45 -9.70
CA GLN A 75 -12.34 16.83 -9.82
C GLN A 75 -13.13 17.05 -11.11
N ALA A 76 -12.63 16.54 -12.24
CA ALA A 76 -13.32 16.62 -13.53
C ALA A 76 -14.66 15.87 -13.52
N ARG A 77 -14.70 14.70 -12.87
CA ARG A 77 -15.93 13.90 -12.74
C ARG A 77 -16.98 14.57 -11.83
N PHE A 78 -16.54 15.21 -10.76
CA PHE A 78 -17.43 15.83 -9.78
C PHE A 78 -17.11 17.33 -9.60
N PRO A 79 -17.35 18.17 -10.61
CA PRO A 79 -16.91 19.57 -10.62
C PRO A 79 -17.53 20.43 -9.52
N GLY A 80 -18.69 20.03 -8.99
CA GLY A 80 -19.33 20.69 -7.85
C GLY A 80 -18.81 20.26 -6.47
N THR A 81 -17.81 19.36 -6.40
CA THR A 81 -17.30 18.81 -5.13
C THR A 81 -16.02 19.51 -4.70
N LYS A 82 -16.00 20.04 -3.47
CA LYS A 82 -14.76 20.52 -2.85
C LYS A 82 -13.93 19.34 -2.34
N PHE A 83 -12.84 19.05 -3.02
CA PHE A 83 -11.92 17.98 -2.63
C PHE A 83 -10.78 18.46 -1.73
N GLU A 84 -10.36 17.59 -0.82
CA GLU A 84 -9.09 17.63 -0.10
C GLU A 84 -8.34 16.33 -0.39
N PHE A 85 -7.11 16.46 -0.90
CA PHE A 85 -6.26 15.32 -1.26
C PHE A 85 -5.09 15.19 -0.30
N ILE A 86 -4.95 14.02 0.33
CA ILE A 86 -3.89 13.72 1.28
C ILE A 86 -2.84 12.82 0.61
N ASN A 87 -1.62 13.33 0.50
CA ASN A 87 -0.46 12.52 0.11
C ASN A 87 0.19 11.93 1.38
N ALA A 88 -0.09 10.64 1.65
CA ALA A 88 0.57 9.85 2.68
C ALA A 88 1.59 8.87 2.07
N GLY A 89 2.18 9.19 0.91
CA GLY A 89 3.26 8.44 0.30
C GLY A 89 4.61 8.72 0.98
N ILE A 90 5.37 7.68 1.32
CA ILE A 90 6.73 7.82 1.86
C ILE A 90 7.65 6.83 1.13
N SER A 91 8.66 7.37 0.45
CA SER A 91 9.65 6.56 -0.27
C SER A 91 10.26 5.48 0.60
N SER A 92 10.48 4.30 -0.01
CA SER A 92 11.11 3.14 0.62
C SER A 92 10.29 2.44 1.71
N THR A 93 9.06 2.87 1.97
CA THR A 93 8.18 2.22 2.96
C THR A 93 7.32 1.11 2.36
N ASP A 94 7.18 0.03 3.11
CA ASP A 94 6.39 -1.18 2.80
C ASP A 94 5.04 -1.20 3.53
N SER A 95 4.22 -2.22 3.30
CA SER A 95 2.87 -2.34 3.87
C SER A 95 2.85 -2.48 5.39
N GLN A 96 3.89 -3.05 6.03
CA GLN A 96 3.96 -3.09 7.49
C GLN A 96 4.19 -1.68 8.03
N THR A 97 5.16 -0.95 7.46
CA THR A 97 5.36 0.46 7.78
C THR A 97 4.08 1.27 7.56
N GLY A 98 3.35 0.99 6.48
CA GLY A 98 2.03 1.57 6.19
C GLY A 98 0.98 1.30 7.27
N ALA A 99 0.90 0.06 7.78
CA ALA A 99 -0.02 -0.32 8.84
C ALA A 99 0.25 0.42 10.16
N PHE A 100 1.52 0.55 10.57
CA PHE A 100 1.87 1.23 11.82
C PHE A 100 1.72 2.75 11.78
N ARG A 101 1.84 3.36 10.58
CA ARG A 101 1.74 4.82 10.40
C ARG A 101 0.37 5.30 9.92
N LEU A 102 -0.60 4.39 9.76
CA LEU A 102 -1.92 4.71 9.22
C LEU A 102 -2.65 5.73 10.11
N GLY A 103 -2.53 5.59 11.43
CA GLY A 103 -3.00 6.56 12.42
C GLY A 103 -2.56 7.98 12.09
N ASP A 104 -1.28 8.24 12.27
CA ASP A 104 -0.65 9.55 12.16
C ASP A 104 -0.77 10.19 10.77
N HIS A 105 -0.69 9.38 9.71
CA HIS A 105 -0.59 9.88 8.34
C HIS A 105 -1.91 9.89 7.57
N VAL A 106 -2.95 9.19 8.04
CA VAL A 106 -4.26 9.13 7.37
C VAL A 106 -5.40 9.38 8.34
N LEU A 107 -5.54 8.59 9.41
CA LEU A 107 -6.70 8.66 10.30
C LEU A 107 -6.77 9.97 11.10
N ASP A 108 -5.62 10.48 11.54
CA ASP A 108 -5.51 11.75 12.28
C ASP A 108 -5.80 12.97 11.42
N LYS A 109 -5.86 12.79 10.08
CA LYS A 109 -6.29 13.86 9.17
C LYS A 109 -7.81 14.02 9.15
N GLY A 110 -8.56 13.15 9.84
CA GLY A 110 -10.02 13.18 10.00
C GLY A 110 -10.74 12.20 9.09
N ARG A 111 -12.03 12.44 8.82
CA ARG A 111 -12.88 11.51 8.04
C ARG A 111 -12.36 11.35 6.61
N ILE A 112 -12.05 10.13 6.20
CA ILE A 112 -11.63 9.78 4.83
C ILE A 112 -12.81 9.17 4.08
N ASP A 113 -13.10 9.68 2.89
CA ASP A 113 -14.21 9.20 2.06
C ASP A 113 -13.74 8.12 1.07
N LEU A 114 -12.51 8.24 0.55
CA LEU A 114 -11.88 7.27 -0.35
C LEU A 114 -10.39 7.18 -0.05
N LEU A 115 -9.86 5.95 0.11
CA LEU A 115 -8.44 5.71 0.30
C LEU A 115 -7.89 4.80 -0.81
N PHE A 116 -6.83 5.29 -1.46
CA PHE A 116 -6.01 4.53 -2.38
C PHE A 116 -4.78 3.97 -1.67
N VAL A 117 -4.50 2.68 -1.87
CA VAL A 117 -3.36 1.99 -1.25
C VAL A 117 -2.47 1.38 -2.32
N GLU A 118 -1.14 1.51 -2.19
CA GLU A 118 -0.22 0.66 -2.93
C GLU A 118 1.11 0.38 -2.23
N PHE A 119 1.49 -0.90 -2.16
CA PHE A 119 2.74 -1.35 -1.52
C PHE A 119 3.35 -2.61 -2.14
N ALA A 120 2.77 -3.18 -3.21
CA ALA A 120 3.16 -4.51 -3.69
C ALA A 120 4.61 -4.56 -4.16
N VAL A 121 5.08 -3.49 -4.82
CA VAL A 121 6.48 -3.36 -5.23
C VAL A 121 7.42 -3.19 -4.05
N ASN A 122 7.02 -2.47 -2.99
CA ASN A 122 7.85 -2.25 -1.81
C ASN A 122 7.95 -3.51 -0.93
N ASP A 123 6.85 -4.24 -0.78
CA ASP A 123 6.85 -5.52 -0.09
C ASP A 123 7.76 -6.53 -0.79
N ASP A 124 7.77 -6.55 -2.13
CA ASP A 124 8.61 -7.43 -2.94
C ASP A 124 10.09 -7.01 -2.94
N GLN A 125 10.38 -5.82 -3.46
CA GLN A 125 11.77 -5.45 -3.70
C GLN A 125 12.43 -4.92 -2.43
N ASP A 126 11.80 -3.97 -1.72
CA ASP A 126 12.41 -3.18 -0.66
C ASP A 126 12.53 -4.02 0.61
N ALA A 127 11.39 -4.45 1.16
CA ALA A 127 11.33 -5.23 2.37
C ALA A 127 11.62 -6.73 2.17
N ARG A 128 11.35 -7.26 0.97
CA ARG A 128 11.42 -8.70 0.66
C ARG A 128 10.60 -9.53 1.65
N HIS A 129 9.39 -9.06 1.93
CA HIS A 129 8.50 -9.71 2.88
C HIS A 129 8.17 -11.13 2.42
N SER A 130 8.06 -12.03 3.39
CA SER A 130 7.40 -13.32 3.14
C SER A 130 5.93 -13.09 2.80
N ARG A 131 5.26 -14.11 2.24
CA ARG A 131 3.80 -14.04 2.02
C ARG A 131 3.04 -13.62 3.28
N ARG A 132 3.41 -14.17 4.44
CA ARG A 132 2.80 -13.81 5.73
C ARG A 132 3.07 -12.34 6.06
N GLY A 133 4.31 -11.87 5.91
CA GLY A 133 4.67 -10.46 6.17
C GLY A 133 3.84 -9.47 5.36
N CYS A 134 3.59 -9.76 4.08
CA CYS A 134 2.70 -8.97 3.21
C CYS A 134 1.25 -8.99 3.70
N ILE A 135 0.76 -10.15 4.17
CA ILE A 135 -0.60 -10.26 4.74
C ILE A 135 -0.73 -9.41 6.00
N LEU A 136 0.20 -9.51 6.95
CA LEU A 136 0.13 -8.77 8.21
C LEU A 136 0.07 -7.25 7.99
N GLY A 137 0.85 -6.74 7.04
CA GLY A 137 0.86 -5.31 6.68
C GLY A 137 -0.39 -4.87 5.93
N MET A 138 -0.73 -5.54 4.82
CA MET A 138 -1.90 -5.16 4.02
C MET A 138 -3.21 -5.34 4.80
N GLU A 139 -3.37 -6.45 5.53
CA GLU A 139 -4.53 -6.65 6.40
C GLU A 139 -4.57 -5.62 7.54
N GLY A 140 -3.41 -5.27 8.09
CA GLY A 140 -3.30 -4.20 9.08
C GLY A 140 -3.92 -2.90 8.60
N ILE A 141 -3.57 -2.47 7.38
CA ILE A 141 -4.13 -1.24 6.78
C ILE A 141 -5.64 -1.36 6.55
N ILE A 142 -6.07 -2.41 5.85
CA ILE A 142 -7.47 -2.57 5.42
C ILE A 142 -8.40 -2.73 6.63
N ARG A 143 -8.02 -3.58 7.59
CA ARG A 143 -8.85 -3.85 8.77
C ARG A 143 -8.89 -2.64 9.71
N GLN A 144 -7.79 -1.90 9.89
CA GLN A 144 -7.82 -0.62 10.62
C GLN A 144 -8.83 0.35 10.02
N MET A 145 -8.80 0.56 8.70
CA MET A 145 -9.76 1.44 8.03
C MET A 145 -11.20 0.96 8.22
N ARG A 146 -11.46 -0.34 8.10
CA ARG A 146 -12.81 -0.91 8.30
C ARG A 146 -13.31 -0.75 9.74
N LEU A 147 -12.43 -0.86 10.73
CA LEU A 147 -12.76 -0.67 12.15
C LEU A 147 -13.00 0.81 12.50
N ARG A 148 -12.18 1.72 11.98
CA ARG A 148 -12.13 3.12 12.43
C ARG A 148 -12.90 4.08 11.52
N GLN A 149 -13.03 3.76 10.24
CA GLN A 149 -13.69 4.55 9.21
C GLN A 149 -14.57 3.64 8.34
N PRO A 150 -15.62 3.01 8.90
CA PRO A 150 -16.40 1.96 8.21
C PRO A 150 -17.13 2.45 6.94
N LEU A 151 -17.26 3.77 6.75
CA LEU A 151 -17.85 4.39 5.56
C LEU A 151 -16.82 4.74 4.47
N CYS A 152 -15.52 4.53 4.72
CA CYS A 152 -14.47 4.82 3.75
C CYS A 152 -14.41 3.73 2.67
N ASP A 153 -14.43 4.14 1.40
CA ASP A 153 -14.20 3.24 0.27
C ASP A 153 -12.70 3.02 0.05
N LEU A 154 -12.32 1.83 -0.44
CA LEU A 154 -10.93 1.42 -0.61
C LEU A 154 -10.67 0.92 -2.02
N VAL A 155 -9.56 1.36 -2.62
CA VAL A 155 -9.04 0.84 -3.88
C VAL A 155 -7.55 0.55 -3.72
N VAL A 156 -7.12 -0.64 -4.12
CA VAL A 156 -5.70 -1.01 -4.13
C VAL A 156 -5.20 -1.14 -5.55
N THR A 157 -4.09 -0.49 -5.87
CA THR A 157 -3.42 -0.65 -7.16
C THR A 157 -2.22 -1.58 -6.96
N HIS A 158 -1.84 -2.37 -7.96
CA HIS A 158 -0.64 -3.20 -7.91
C HIS A 158 0.35 -2.74 -9.00
N PHE A 159 1.40 -2.00 -8.62
CA PHE A 159 2.47 -1.60 -9.54
C PHE A 159 3.44 -2.75 -9.80
N VAL A 160 4.41 -2.51 -10.68
CA VAL A 160 5.34 -3.52 -11.18
C VAL A 160 6.79 -3.08 -11.10
N ASN A 161 7.66 -4.01 -10.73
CA ASN A 161 9.11 -3.91 -10.88
C ASN A 161 9.60 -4.95 -11.91
N PRO A 162 10.88 -4.89 -12.37
CA PRO A 162 11.38 -5.83 -13.38
C PRO A 162 11.27 -7.31 -13.01
N THR A 163 11.44 -7.68 -11.73
CA THR A 163 11.33 -9.06 -11.27
C THR A 163 9.88 -9.54 -11.35
N MET A 164 8.94 -8.73 -10.86
CA MET A 164 7.51 -9.00 -10.93
C MET A 164 7.02 -9.07 -12.38
N LEU A 165 7.54 -8.21 -13.26
CA LEU A 165 7.22 -8.25 -14.69
C LEU A 165 7.61 -9.59 -15.31
N LYS A 166 8.85 -10.07 -15.05
CA LYS A 166 9.33 -11.37 -15.53
C LYS A 166 8.48 -12.53 -15.01
N GLN A 167 8.09 -12.50 -13.74
CA GLN A 167 7.19 -13.50 -13.15
C GLN A 167 5.84 -13.52 -13.88
N ILE A 168 5.24 -12.35 -14.13
CA ILE A 168 3.95 -12.27 -14.83
C ILE A 168 4.08 -12.78 -16.27
N GLN A 169 5.16 -12.42 -16.97
CA GLN A 169 5.43 -12.87 -18.34
C GLN A 169 5.65 -14.39 -18.42
N SER A 170 6.09 -15.04 -17.33
CA SER A 170 6.19 -16.51 -17.24
C SER A 170 4.93 -17.18 -16.70
N GLY A 171 3.82 -16.44 -16.57
CA GLY A 171 2.53 -16.97 -16.10
C GLY A 171 2.40 -17.08 -14.57
N GLN A 172 3.36 -16.52 -13.81
CA GLN A 172 3.34 -16.54 -12.36
C GLN A 172 2.74 -15.26 -11.77
N VAL A 173 2.11 -15.36 -10.61
CA VAL A 173 1.64 -14.20 -9.84
C VAL A 173 2.72 -13.81 -8.83
N PRO A 174 3.19 -12.55 -8.83
CA PRO A 174 4.16 -12.10 -7.84
C PRO A 174 3.70 -12.35 -6.41
N PRO A 175 4.57 -12.86 -5.50
CA PRO A 175 4.17 -13.24 -4.15
C PRO A 175 3.51 -12.11 -3.34
N SER A 176 4.00 -10.88 -3.46
CA SER A 176 3.42 -9.71 -2.78
C SER A 176 2.01 -9.41 -3.27
N ILE A 177 1.78 -9.38 -4.59
CA ILE A 177 0.44 -9.19 -5.18
C ILE A 177 -0.49 -10.32 -4.76
N LYS A 178 -0.03 -11.58 -4.80
CA LYS A 178 -0.84 -12.73 -4.39
C LYS A 178 -1.30 -12.58 -2.94
N ALA A 179 -0.38 -12.24 -2.03
CA ALA A 179 -0.66 -12.01 -0.62
C ALA A 179 -1.67 -10.87 -0.41
N HIS A 180 -1.47 -9.73 -1.08
CA HIS A 180 -2.39 -8.60 -1.00
C HIS A 180 -3.78 -9.00 -1.52
N GLU A 181 -3.87 -9.63 -2.68
CA GLU A 181 -5.15 -10.08 -3.25
C GLU A 181 -5.90 -11.08 -2.36
N ASP A 182 -5.21 -11.91 -1.59
CA ASP A 182 -5.84 -12.78 -0.59
C ASP A 182 -6.54 -11.96 0.50
N VAL A 183 -5.89 -10.89 1.00
CA VAL A 183 -6.50 -9.92 1.92
C VAL A 183 -7.67 -9.20 1.24
N LEU A 184 -7.49 -8.68 0.02
CA LEU A 184 -8.55 -7.90 -0.64
C LEU A 184 -9.78 -8.75 -0.97
N ARG A 185 -9.63 -10.05 -1.24
CA ARG A 185 -10.77 -10.97 -1.35
C ARG A 185 -11.48 -11.13 -0.01
N HIS A 186 -10.74 -11.32 1.08
CA HIS A 186 -11.30 -11.47 2.43
C HIS A 186 -12.14 -10.26 2.86
N TYR A 187 -11.67 -9.04 2.56
CA TYR A 187 -12.35 -7.78 2.92
C TYR A 187 -13.23 -7.19 1.81
N ASN A 188 -13.42 -7.90 0.70
CA ASN A 188 -14.21 -7.46 -0.44
C ASN A 188 -13.76 -6.08 -0.99
N VAL A 189 -12.44 -5.86 -1.14
CA VAL A 189 -11.84 -4.60 -1.60
C VAL A 189 -11.47 -4.67 -3.09
N SER A 190 -11.86 -3.63 -3.83
CA SER A 190 -11.58 -3.51 -5.26
C SER A 190 -10.10 -3.27 -5.52
N SER A 191 -9.60 -3.78 -6.64
CA SER A 191 -8.20 -3.57 -7.02
C SER A 191 -7.96 -3.42 -8.52
N VAL A 192 -6.88 -2.73 -8.85
CA VAL A 192 -6.34 -2.59 -10.20
C VAL A 192 -5.02 -3.36 -10.30
N TYR A 193 -4.93 -4.26 -11.27
CA TYR A 193 -3.73 -5.06 -11.54
C TYR A 193 -2.89 -4.43 -12.67
N LEU A 194 -2.40 -3.20 -12.43
CA LEU A 194 -1.55 -2.47 -13.39
C LEU A 194 -0.33 -3.30 -13.82
N ALA A 195 0.26 -4.05 -12.91
CA ALA A 195 1.41 -4.90 -13.23
C ALA A 195 1.14 -5.91 -14.36
N ARG A 196 -0.06 -6.50 -14.41
CA ARG A 196 -0.44 -7.40 -15.49
C ARG A 196 -0.88 -6.64 -16.73
N GLU A 197 -1.51 -5.48 -16.59
CA GLU A 197 -1.79 -4.60 -17.74
C GLU A 197 -0.50 -4.24 -18.50
N VAL A 198 0.57 -3.88 -17.77
CA VAL A 198 1.86 -3.57 -18.37
C VAL A 198 2.44 -4.78 -19.10
N ALA A 199 2.39 -5.97 -18.47
CA ALA A 199 2.85 -7.21 -19.10
C ALA A 199 2.05 -7.55 -20.37
N ASP A 200 0.72 -7.43 -20.31
CA ASP A 200 -0.20 -7.71 -21.41
C ASP A 200 0.05 -6.75 -22.59
N ARG A 201 0.21 -5.45 -22.33
CA ARG A 201 0.52 -4.45 -23.38
C ARG A 201 1.91 -4.64 -23.98
N ILE A 202 2.91 -5.05 -23.18
CA ILE A 202 4.24 -5.39 -23.69
C ILE A 202 4.17 -6.62 -24.60
N ALA A 203 3.49 -7.69 -24.16
CA ALA A 203 3.32 -8.91 -24.96
C ALA A 203 2.58 -8.64 -26.28
N ALA A 204 1.63 -7.72 -26.28
CA ALA A 204 0.89 -7.29 -27.47
C ALA A 204 1.65 -6.27 -28.36
N GLY A 205 2.89 -5.89 -28.02
CA GLY A 205 3.67 -4.89 -28.78
C GLY A 205 3.14 -3.45 -28.68
N LYS A 206 2.22 -3.17 -27.75
CA LYS A 206 1.56 -1.85 -27.56
C LYS A 206 2.29 -0.95 -26.57
N LEU A 207 3.29 -1.48 -25.87
CA LEU A 207 4.06 -0.78 -24.85
C LEU A 207 5.46 -1.38 -24.78
N THR A 208 6.47 -0.57 -24.47
CA THR A 208 7.79 -1.02 -24.06
C THR A 208 8.04 -0.67 -22.59
N TRP A 209 8.92 -1.42 -21.92
CA TRP A 209 9.31 -1.09 -20.54
C TRP A 209 9.90 0.33 -20.42
N ALA A 210 10.63 0.79 -21.44
CA ALA A 210 11.18 2.13 -21.50
C ALA A 210 10.11 3.23 -21.61
N GLN A 211 9.02 2.98 -22.34
CA GLN A 211 7.86 3.87 -22.41
C GLN A 211 7.09 3.89 -21.09
N TYR A 212 6.92 2.73 -20.43
CA TYR A 212 6.33 2.67 -19.09
C TYR A 212 7.14 3.48 -18.07
N GLY A 213 8.47 3.34 -18.10
CA GLY A 213 9.41 4.20 -17.39
C GLY A 213 10.17 3.56 -16.23
N GLY A 214 9.90 2.30 -15.89
CA GLY A 214 10.56 1.59 -14.78
C GLY A 214 9.67 1.40 -13.57
N THR A 215 10.25 0.93 -12.45
CA THR A 215 9.51 0.79 -11.18
C THR A 215 8.91 2.12 -10.71
N HIS A 216 9.61 3.23 -10.94
CA HIS A 216 9.07 4.58 -10.82
C HIS A 216 8.60 5.02 -12.21
N PRO A 217 7.31 4.90 -12.53
CA PRO A 217 6.87 5.04 -13.91
C PRO A 217 7.06 6.47 -14.40
N LYS A 218 7.22 6.63 -15.72
CA LYS A 218 7.18 7.92 -16.40
C LYS A 218 5.73 8.42 -16.50
N PRO A 219 5.48 9.64 -17.03
CA PRO A 219 4.10 10.14 -17.18
C PRO A 219 3.15 9.14 -17.85
N ALA A 220 3.57 8.44 -18.91
CA ALA A 220 2.75 7.43 -19.58
C ALA A 220 2.38 6.24 -18.67
N GLY A 221 3.32 5.71 -17.90
CA GLY A 221 3.04 4.61 -16.97
C GLY A 221 2.16 5.02 -15.79
N ASN A 222 2.28 6.27 -15.33
CA ASN A 222 1.38 6.84 -14.32
C ASN A 222 -0.03 7.08 -14.89
N ALA A 223 -0.14 7.54 -16.14
CA ALA A 223 -1.42 7.72 -16.81
C ALA A 223 -2.17 6.38 -16.93
N MET A 224 -1.50 5.29 -17.30
CA MET A 224 -2.11 3.96 -17.29
C MET A 224 -2.67 3.54 -15.93
N ALA A 225 -1.98 3.87 -14.84
CA ALA A 225 -2.47 3.60 -13.49
C ALA A 225 -3.75 4.40 -13.20
N ALA A 226 -3.76 5.70 -13.54
CA ALA A 226 -4.90 6.57 -13.35
C ALA A 226 -6.09 6.16 -14.23
N GLU A 227 -5.87 5.77 -15.48
CA GLU A 227 -6.88 5.27 -16.41
C GLU A 227 -7.58 4.02 -15.88
N LEU A 228 -6.82 3.02 -15.41
CA LEU A 228 -7.42 1.80 -14.86
C LEU A 228 -8.19 2.06 -13.56
N ILE A 229 -7.72 3.00 -12.72
CA ILE A 229 -8.46 3.44 -11.53
C ILE A 229 -9.76 4.15 -11.96
N GLY A 230 -9.69 5.03 -12.95
CA GLY A 230 -10.85 5.70 -13.55
C GLY A 230 -11.86 4.69 -14.10
N GLU A 231 -11.40 3.70 -14.89
CA GLU A 231 -12.24 2.61 -15.42
C GLU A 231 -12.94 1.85 -14.28
N LEU A 232 -12.19 1.52 -13.22
CA LEU A 232 -12.73 0.83 -12.05
C LEU A 232 -13.87 1.61 -11.40
N LEU A 233 -13.66 2.91 -11.18
CA LEU A 233 -14.63 3.81 -10.56
C LEU A 233 -15.82 4.06 -11.48
N ASP A 234 -15.59 4.29 -12.77
CA ASP A 234 -16.62 4.44 -13.80
C ASP A 234 -17.54 3.24 -13.84
N ARG A 235 -16.99 2.03 -13.87
CA ARG A 235 -17.78 0.80 -13.86
C ARG A 235 -18.61 0.66 -12.60
N ARG A 236 -18.13 1.13 -11.45
CA ARG A 236 -18.92 1.14 -10.20
C ARG A 236 -19.98 2.23 -10.18
N TRP A 237 -19.78 3.34 -10.88
CA TRP A 237 -20.65 4.51 -10.84
C TRP A 237 -21.46 4.71 -12.13
N ALA A 238 -21.47 3.72 -13.02
CA ALA A 238 -22.12 3.80 -14.33
C ALA A 238 -23.62 4.06 -14.26
N LYS A 239 -24.30 3.52 -13.25
CA LYS A 239 -25.74 3.75 -13.05
C LYS A 239 -25.98 5.07 -12.32
N PRO A 240 -27.08 5.80 -12.59
CA PRO A 240 -27.47 6.97 -11.80
C PRO A 240 -27.52 6.67 -10.31
N LEU A 241 -27.10 7.62 -9.47
CA LEU A 241 -27.23 7.48 -8.03
C LEU A 241 -28.71 7.68 -7.65
N PRO A 242 -29.34 6.72 -6.94
CA PRO A 242 -30.72 6.90 -6.48
C PRO A 242 -30.84 8.12 -5.55
N ALA A 243 -31.92 8.89 -5.66
CA ALA A 243 -32.14 10.10 -4.86
C ALA A 243 -32.09 9.86 -3.34
N GLY A 244 -32.54 8.69 -2.89
CA GLY A 244 -32.51 8.25 -1.49
C GLY A 244 -31.27 7.42 -1.09
N ALA A 245 -30.22 7.39 -1.91
CA ALA A 245 -29.02 6.60 -1.60
C ALA A 245 -28.36 7.09 -0.30
N THR A 246 -28.11 6.17 0.63
CA THR A 246 -27.46 6.44 1.91
C THR A 246 -26.16 5.66 2.02
N LYS A 247 -25.20 6.20 2.77
CA LYS A 247 -23.94 5.50 3.04
C LYS A 247 -24.21 4.31 3.96
N GLY A 248 -23.50 3.20 3.73
CA GLY A 248 -23.58 2.01 4.56
C GLY A 248 -22.20 1.59 5.07
N ALA A 249 -22.12 1.11 6.31
CA ALA A 249 -20.89 0.53 6.84
C ALA A 249 -20.49 -0.69 6.01
N MET A 250 -19.22 -0.75 5.60
CA MET A 250 -18.69 -1.91 4.90
C MET A 250 -18.64 -3.12 5.81
N LEU A 251 -19.01 -4.30 5.28
CA LEU A 251 -18.95 -5.55 6.03
C LEU A 251 -17.50 -5.81 6.49
N LEU A 252 -17.35 -6.05 7.78
CA LEU A 252 -16.09 -6.45 8.40
C LEU A 252 -16.13 -7.95 8.70
N PRO A 253 -15.25 -8.76 8.10
CA PRO A 253 -15.09 -10.16 8.50
C PRO A 253 -14.82 -10.27 10.00
N ALA A 254 -15.54 -11.18 10.66
CA ALA A 254 -15.45 -11.37 12.11
C ALA A 254 -14.01 -11.63 12.56
N LYS A 255 -13.31 -12.50 11.84
CA LYS A 255 -11.89 -12.82 12.07
C LYS A 255 -11.01 -12.19 10.99
N PRO A 256 -9.81 -11.72 11.36
CA PRO A 256 -8.78 -11.45 10.37
C PRO A 256 -8.36 -12.76 9.67
N LEU A 257 -7.75 -12.62 8.50
CA LEU A 257 -7.10 -13.66 7.74
C LEU A 257 -5.90 -14.22 8.51
N ASP A 258 -5.14 -13.36 9.19
CA ASP A 258 -4.12 -13.75 10.17
C ASP A 258 -4.39 -13.08 11.53
N ALA A 259 -4.44 -13.88 12.60
CA ALA A 259 -4.72 -13.41 13.95
C ALA A 259 -3.66 -12.43 14.50
N ALA A 260 -2.46 -12.40 13.90
CA ALA A 260 -1.39 -11.48 14.25
C ALA A 260 -1.34 -10.23 13.36
N SER A 261 -2.33 -10.03 12.47
CA SER A 261 -2.39 -8.85 11.60
C SER A 261 -2.17 -7.56 12.37
N PHE A 262 -1.51 -6.59 11.73
CA PHE A 262 -1.13 -5.32 12.33
C PHE A 262 -2.30 -4.31 12.41
N PHE A 263 -3.50 -4.78 12.72
CA PHE A 263 -4.70 -3.95 12.68
C PHE A 263 -4.92 -3.08 13.94
N ASN A 264 -4.06 -3.20 14.95
CA ASN A 264 -3.90 -2.28 16.08
C ASN A 264 -2.55 -1.54 16.01
N GLY A 265 -1.88 -1.62 14.86
CA GLY A 265 -0.58 -1.03 14.59
C GLY A 265 -0.58 0.48 14.81
N ARG A 266 0.40 0.96 15.57
CA ARG A 266 0.61 2.38 15.87
C ARG A 266 2.08 2.66 16.16
N PHE A 267 2.47 3.93 16.10
CA PHE A 267 3.74 4.37 16.64
C PHE A 267 3.70 4.51 18.15
N LEU A 268 4.84 4.24 18.77
CA LEU A 268 5.14 4.58 20.15
C LEU A 268 6.39 5.45 20.17
N SER A 269 6.27 6.65 20.74
CA SER A 269 7.35 7.64 20.74
C SER A 269 8.57 7.16 21.53
N PRO A 270 9.77 7.13 20.94
CA PRO A 270 10.99 6.77 21.65
C PRO A 270 11.38 7.76 22.75
N GLY A 271 10.82 8.97 22.76
CA GLY A 271 11.06 9.97 23.80
C GLY A 271 10.59 9.54 25.20
N LEU A 272 9.71 8.54 25.30
CA LEU A 272 9.20 7.99 26.56
C LEU A 272 10.03 6.80 27.09
N ALA A 273 11.03 6.34 26.34
CA ALA A 273 11.84 5.22 26.75
C ALA A 273 12.83 5.60 27.86
N LYS A 274 13.06 4.65 28.79
CA LYS A 274 14.17 4.73 29.75
C LYS A 274 15.46 4.48 28.98
N ARG A 275 16.44 5.35 29.16
CA ARG A 275 17.67 5.38 28.38
C ARG A 275 18.87 5.29 29.33
N GLY A 276 19.72 4.30 29.11
CA GLY A 276 21.06 4.28 29.70
C GLY A 276 21.99 5.29 29.01
N ASP A 277 23.17 5.46 29.59
CA ASP A 277 24.17 6.41 29.12
C ASP A 277 24.49 6.22 27.62
N GLY A 278 24.72 7.32 26.91
CA GLY A 278 25.04 7.30 25.48
C GLY A 278 23.85 7.13 24.53
N TRP A 279 22.62 7.00 25.02
CA TRP A 279 21.41 7.11 24.19
C TRP A 279 20.81 8.52 24.27
N ALA A 280 20.54 9.13 23.11
CA ALA A 280 20.01 10.48 23.03
C ALA A 280 18.78 10.58 22.11
N TRP A 281 17.76 11.33 22.55
CA TRP A 281 16.59 11.68 21.74
C TRP A 281 16.75 13.08 21.17
N HIS A 282 17.31 13.17 19.96
CA HIS A 282 17.72 14.43 19.34
C HIS A 282 17.60 14.38 17.82
N VAL A 283 17.66 15.55 17.17
CA VAL A 283 17.80 15.61 15.71
C VAL A 283 19.25 15.23 15.37
N PRO A 284 19.51 14.17 14.58
CA PRO A 284 20.88 13.79 14.25
C PRO A 284 21.60 14.91 13.50
N GLU A 285 22.89 15.11 13.83
CA GLU A 285 23.77 16.02 13.09
C GLU A 285 24.16 15.40 11.75
N TRP A 286 23.23 15.38 10.79
CA TRP A 286 23.34 14.66 9.53
C TRP A 286 24.58 15.02 8.69
N ARG A 287 25.16 16.21 8.89
CA ARG A 287 26.39 16.63 8.20
C ARG A 287 27.63 15.86 8.67
N GLU A 288 27.61 15.38 9.92
CA GLU A 288 28.70 14.64 10.55
C GLU A 288 28.55 13.12 10.41
N ILE A 289 27.45 12.66 9.78
CA ILE A 289 27.12 11.24 9.64
C ILE A 289 27.26 10.84 8.17
N PRO A 290 28.05 9.81 7.84
CA PRO A 290 28.16 9.33 6.47
C PRO A 290 26.82 8.85 5.91
N GLY A 291 26.56 9.18 4.64
CA GLY A 291 25.37 8.78 3.92
C GLY A 291 24.31 9.88 3.86
N SER A 292 23.55 9.89 2.76
CA SER A 292 22.44 10.83 2.59
C SER A 292 21.25 10.45 3.49
N PHE A 293 20.27 11.35 3.64
CA PHE A 293 18.96 11.03 4.22
C PHE A 293 17.87 11.76 3.42
N ARG A 294 16.62 11.30 3.54
CA ARG A 294 15.50 11.95 2.83
C ARG A 294 15.03 13.18 3.60
N GLN A 295 14.83 14.31 2.91
CA GLN A 295 14.38 15.57 3.51
C GLN A 295 13.03 15.46 4.26
N THR A 296 12.18 14.49 3.91
CA THR A 296 10.96 14.17 4.67
C THR A 296 11.23 13.86 6.15
N PHE A 297 12.45 13.47 6.51
CA PHE A 297 12.86 13.20 7.90
C PHE A 297 13.72 14.31 8.51
N ALA A 298 13.93 15.43 7.82
CA ALA A 298 14.70 16.55 8.34
C ALA A 298 14.01 17.15 9.57
N GLY A 299 14.80 17.49 10.59
CA GLY A 299 14.30 18.10 11.83
C GLY A 299 13.55 17.15 12.77
N LEU A 300 13.35 15.87 12.40
CA LEU A 300 12.76 14.89 13.30
C LEU A 300 13.78 14.45 14.34
N LYS A 301 13.35 14.34 15.60
CA LYS A 301 14.14 13.71 16.65
C LYS A 301 14.13 12.19 16.45
N LEU A 302 15.28 11.56 16.66
CA LEU A 302 15.48 10.13 16.63
C LEU A 302 16.15 9.68 17.93
N LEU A 303 15.88 8.43 18.31
CA LEU A 303 16.57 7.78 19.41
C LEU A 303 17.84 7.20 18.82
N CYS A 304 18.94 7.87 19.15
CA CYS A 304 20.25 7.59 18.63
C CYS A 304 21.10 6.93 19.70
N GLY A 305 21.75 5.84 19.35
CA GLY A 305 22.72 5.13 20.18
C GLY A 305 23.92 4.70 19.37
N ALA A 306 25.04 4.49 20.05
CA ALA A 306 26.29 4.01 19.51
C ALA A 306 26.80 2.81 20.33
N ARG A 307 27.91 2.19 19.90
CA ARG A 307 28.47 0.97 20.52
C ARG A 307 28.66 1.04 22.04
N ALA A 308 29.05 2.19 22.57
CA ALA A 308 29.32 2.38 24.00
C ALA A 308 28.05 2.72 24.82
N SER A 309 26.88 2.79 24.17
CA SER A 309 25.64 3.14 24.85
C SER A 309 25.16 2.00 25.73
N GLY A 310 24.51 2.34 26.85
CA GLY A 310 23.83 1.40 27.75
C GLY A 310 22.57 0.80 27.14
N GLU A 311 21.65 0.34 27.98
CA GLU A 311 20.40 -0.25 27.51
C GLU A 311 19.29 0.80 27.33
N VAL A 312 18.37 0.55 26.40
CA VAL A 312 17.09 1.26 26.31
C VAL A 312 15.99 0.30 26.73
N SER A 313 15.04 0.76 27.54
CA SER A 313 13.86 -0.02 27.88
C SER A 313 12.57 0.77 27.76
N PHE A 314 11.51 0.08 27.37
CA PHE A 314 10.15 0.62 27.30
C PHE A 314 9.15 -0.51 27.45
N GLU A 315 7.91 -0.14 27.77
CA GLU A 315 6.78 -1.07 27.85
C GLU A 315 5.76 -0.73 26.79
N PHE A 316 5.01 -1.73 26.34
CA PHE A 316 3.86 -1.54 25.45
C PHE A 316 2.80 -2.58 25.74
N GLU A 317 1.57 -2.29 25.32
CA GLU A 317 0.47 -3.26 25.31
C GLU A 317 0.15 -3.64 23.87
N GLY A 318 0.15 -4.94 23.59
CA GLY A 318 -0.04 -5.46 22.24
C GLY A 318 0.37 -6.92 22.09
N ARG A 319 0.72 -7.28 20.86
CA ARG A 319 1.04 -8.60 20.34
C ARG A 319 2.25 -8.58 19.39
N ALA A 320 2.68 -7.40 18.94
CA ALA A 320 3.90 -7.24 18.14
C ALA A 320 4.64 -5.95 18.49
N VAL A 321 5.96 -5.97 18.32
CA VAL A 321 6.84 -4.82 18.53
C VAL A 321 7.98 -4.78 17.53
N GLY A 322 8.42 -3.58 17.18
CA GLY A 322 9.56 -3.32 16.32
C GLY A 322 10.04 -1.89 16.42
N ALA A 323 10.87 -1.49 15.45
CA ALA A 323 11.31 -0.12 15.28
C ALA A 323 11.21 0.31 13.81
N TYR A 324 10.67 1.50 13.58
CA TYR A 324 10.85 2.24 12.33
C TYR A 324 12.13 3.05 12.42
N VAL A 325 13.13 2.71 11.61
CA VAL A 325 14.51 3.20 11.72
C VAL A 325 14.95 3.94 10.47
N LEU A 326 15.96 4.81 10.62
CA LEU A 326 16.73 5.38 9.52
C LEU A 326 18.12 4.70 9.46
N ALA A 327 18.18 3.55 8.78
CA ALA A 327 19.36 2.69 8.76
C ALA A 327 20.41 3.20 7.77
N GLY A 328 21.49 3.81 8.29
CA GLY A 328 22.61 4.34 7.52
C GLY A 328 23.78 3.37 7.29
N PRO A 329 24.88 3.84 6.69
CA PRO A 329 26.06 3.03 6.38
C PRO A 329 26.69 2.34 7.60
N ASP A 330 26.48 2.92 8.77
CA ASP A 330 26.95 2.49 10.09
C ASP A 330 25.86 1.79 10.93
N ALA A 331 24.69 1.48 10.35
CA ALA A 331 23.58 0.85 11.07
C ALA A 331 24.01 -0.50 11.68
N GLY A 332 23.78 -0.61 12.99
CA GLY A 332 24.17 -1.70 13.89
C GLY A 332 23.24 -2.91 13.89
N VAL A 333 23.56 -3.86 14.77
CA VAL A 333 22.66 -4.92 15.23
C VAL A 333 22.11 -4.54 16.60
N LEU A 334 20.79 -4.52 16.74
CA LEU A 334 20.12 -4.42 18.04
C LEU A 334 19.91 -5.81 18.61
N GLU A 335 20.37 -6.04 19.84
CA GLU A 335 19.95 -7.19 20.63
C GLU A 335 18.68 -6.80 21.39
N VAL A 336 17.62 -7.59 21.20
CA VAL A 336 16.29 -7.33 21.78
C VAL A 336 15.91 -8.45 22.74
N SER A 337 15.58 -8.09 23.98
CA SER A 337 14.95 -8.97 24.96
C SER A 337 13.49 -8.56 25.14
N VAL A 338 12.60 -9.56 25.09
CA VAL A 338 11.17 -9.42 25.35
C VAL A 338 10.86 -10.13 26.67
N ASP A 339 10.22 -9.43 27.60
CA ASP A 339 9.80 -9.93 28.91
C ASP A 339 10.92 -10.59 29.73
N GLY A 340 12.14 -10.06 29.61
CA GLY A 340 13.31 -10.59 30.31
C GLY A 340 13.86 -11.90 29.73
N GLY A 341 13.34 -12.35 28.59
CA GLY A 341 13.88 -13.50 27.85
C GLY A 341 15.25 -13.22 27.22
N GLU A 342 15.79 -14.21 26.51
CA GLU A 342 17.08 -14.10 25.86
C GLU A 342 17.14 -12.95 24.84
N TYR A 343 18.30 -12.29 24.80
CA TYR A 343 18.60 -11.28 23.80
C TYR A 343 18.73 -11.91 22.41
N ARG A 344 17.89 -11.46 21.47
CA ARG A 344 17.94 -11.90 20.07
C ARG A 344 18.47 -10.80 19.16
N PRO A 345 19.43 -11.10 18.27
CA PRO A 345 20.01 -10.10 17.38
C PRO A 345 19.04 -9.73 16.25
N THR A 346 18.97 -8.44 15.96
CA THR A 346 18.15 -7.85 14.90
C THR A 346 19.03 -6.90 14.09
N ASN A 347 19.33 -7.27 12.84
CA ASN A 347 20.13 -6.43 11.96
C ASN A 347 19.32 -5.24 11.42
N LEU A 348 19.78 -4.01 11.72
CA LEU A 348 19.15 -2.80 11.18
C LEU A 348 19.61 -2.51 9.75
N TYR A 349 20.84 -2.88 9.41
CA TYR A 349 21.43 -2.56 8.11
C TYR A 349 20.59 -3.13 6.97
N HIS A 350 20.32 -2.30 5.97
CA HIS A 350 19.68 -2.70 4.74
C HIS A 350 20.66 -2.59 3.58
N ARG A 351 20.46 -3.34 2.50
CA ARG A 351 21.35 -3.22 1.31
C ARG A 351 21.37 -1.82 0.69
N HIS A 352 20.32 -1.02 0.92
CA HIS A 352 20.27 0.39 0.50
C HIS A 352 20.94 1.34 1.51
N SER A 353 21.40 0.83 2.65
CA SER A 353 22.03 1.63 3.70
C SER A 353 23.42 2.15 3.35
N ARG A 354 24.08 1.58 2.32
CA ARG A 354 25.47 1.94 1.94
C ARG A 354 25.68 3.44 1.70
N GLY A 355 24.68 4.15 1.18
CA GLY A 355 24.77 5.59 0.89
C GLY A 355 23.58 6.40 1.37
N LEU A 356 22.67 5.78 2.13
CA LEU A 356 21.40 6.39 2.54
C LEU A 356 21.02 5.88 3.93
N HIS A 357 20.58 6.77 4.80
CA HIS A 357 19.80 6.45 5.99
C HIS A 357 18.42 5.97 5.58
N TYR A 358 18.35 4.69 5.21
CA TYR A 358 17.21 4.08 4.57
C TYR A 358 16.07 3.88 5.58
N PRO A 359 14.88 4.45 5.34
CA PRO A 359 13.74 4.26 6.23
C PRO A 359 13.22 2.85 6.07
N ARG A 360 13.13 2.09 7.17
CA ARG A 360 12.53 0.76 7.17
C ARG A 360 11.97 0.39 8.52
N THR A 361 10.91 -0.40 8.54
CA THR A 361 10.43 -1.04 9.76
C THR A 361 11.13 -2.37 9.94
N VAL A 362 11.59 -2.63 11.17
CA VAL A 362 12.18 -3.90 11.57
C VAL A 362 11.37 -4.43 12.74
N ILE A 363 10.76 -5.60 12.55
CA ILE A 363 9.95 -6.25 13.57
C ILE A 363 10.84 -7.10 14.47
N PHE A 364 10.74 -6.89 15.78
CA PHE A 364 11.48 -7.64 16.78
C PHE A 364 10.75 -8.92 17.18
N ALA A 365 9.44 -8.82 17.37
CA ALA A 365 8.59 -9.93 17.71
C ALA A 365 7.18 -9.74 17.15
N THR A 366 6.59 -10.84 16.69
CA THR A 366 5.17 -10.97 16.39
C THR A 366 4.59 -12.09 17.25
N ASP A 367 3.26 -12.25 17.20
CA ASP A 367 2.57 -13.39 17.82
C ASP A 367 2.73 -13.47 19.35
N LEU A 368 3.05 -12.37 20.02
CA LEU A 368 3.08 -12.31 21.47
C LEU A 368 1.67 -12.55 22.05
N ALA A 369 1.61 -12.98 23.31
CA ALA A 369 0.35 -13.00 24.05
C ALA A 369 -0.28 -11.60 24.04
N ALA A 370 -1.61 -11.49 24.10
CA ALA A 370 -2.21 -10.17 24.22
C ALA A 370 -1.98 -9.66 25.64
N GLY A 371 -1.34 -8.51 25.79
CA GLY A 371 -1.13 -7.90 27.10
C GLY A 371 0.03 -6.92 27.12
N LYS A 372 0.49 -6.60 28.33
CA LYS A 372 1.65 -5.73 28.56
C LYS A 372 2.94 -6.53 28.40
N HIS A 373 3.91 -5.92 27.76
CA HIS A 373 5.24 -6.46 27.53
C HIS A 373 6.32 -5.44 27.86
N ALA A 374 7.46 -5.94 28.33
CA ALA A 374 8.65 -5.14 28.59
C ALA A 374 9.73 -5.44 27.55
N ILE A 375 10.28 -4.39 26.93
CA ILE A 375 11.36 -4.49 25.94
C ILE A 375 12.64 -3.91 26.52
N ARG A 376 13.75 -4.64 26.33
CA ARG A 376 15.11 -4.13 26.52
C ARG A 376 15.90 -4.25 25.23
N LEU A 377 16.61 -3.18 24.89
CA LEU A 377 17.42 -3.05 23.68
C LEU A 377 18.84 -2.68 24.07
N ARG A 378 19.81 -3.28 23.38
CA ARG A 378 21.20 -2.83 23.39
C ARG A 378 21.84 -3.04 22.03
N LEU A 379 22.89 -2.27 21.72
CA LEU A 379 23.68 -2.48 20.51
C LEU A 379 24.65 -3.65 20.71
N ALA A 380 24.68 -4.58 19.77
CA ALA A 380 25.59 -5.73 19.82
C ALA A 380 27.06 -5.27 19.75
N LYS A 381 27.95 -5.98 20.44
CA LYS A 381 29.40 -5.84 20.26
C LYS A 381 29.82 -6.67 19.04
N PRO A 382 30.56 -6.13 18.06
CA PRO A 382 31.02 -6.91 16.92
C PRO A 382 32.02 -8.00 17.37
N PRO A 383 32.06 -9.16 16.69
CA PRO A 383 33.15 -10.12 16.85
C PRO A 383 34.41 -9.53 16.17
N GLY A 384 35.29 -8.92 16.96
CA GLY A 384 36.59 -8.38 16.52
C GLY A 384 36.63 -6.88 16.19
N ASP A 385 37.83 -6.43 15.80
CA ASP A 385 38.27 -5.02 15.87
C ASP A 385 37.95 -4.20 14.61
N GLY A 386 37.26 -4.78 13.62
CA GLY A 386 37.12 -4.20 12.28
C GLY A 386 35.73 -3.73 11.83
N ALA A 387 34.69 -3.81 12.66
CA ALA A 387 33.31 -3.56 12.19
C ALA A 387 32.92 -2.06 12.16
N LYS A 388 32.44 -1.61 10.99
CA LYS A 388 31.91 -0.25 10.72
C LYS A 388 30.47 -0.01 11.23
N SER A 389 29.81 -1.04 11.74
CA SER A 389 28.37 -1.04 12.06
C SER A 389 28.18 -0.92 13.58
N THR A 390 27.76 0.26 14.05
CA THR A 390 27.78 0.61 15.48
C THR A 390 26.60 1.47 15.94
N ALA A 391 25.73 1.93 15.03
CA ALA A 391 24.72 2.94 15.36
C ALA A 391 23.29 2.43 15.23
N ALA A 392 22.41 2.88 16.11
CA ALA A 392 20.96 2.79 15.94
C ALA A 392 20.38 4.20 15.84
N ARG A 393 19.46 4.40 14.89
CA ARG A 393 18.71 5.64 14.70
C ARG A 393 17.24 5.29 14.54
N ILE A 394 16.53 5.23 15.67
CA ILE A 394 15.14 4.80 15.74
C ILE A 394 14.25 6.04 15.65
N LEU A 395 13.40 6.10 14.64
CA LEU A 395 12.45 7.19 14.43
C LEU A 395 11.22 7.00 15.31
N GLN A 396 10.65 5.80 15.30
CA GLN A 396 9.52 5.42 16.14
C GLN A 396 9.69 3.96 16.57
N PHE A 397 9.19 3.60 17.75
CA PHE A 397 8.84 2.20 17.99
C PHE A 397 7.52 1.90 17.28
N VAL A 398 7.37 0.69 16.78
CA VAL A 398 6.09 0.22 16.21
C VAL A 398 5.52 -0.85 17.12
N VAL A 399 4.24 -0.75 17.45
CA VAL A 399 3.54 -1.71 18.32
C VAL A 399 2.16 -2.01 17.76
N ASN A 400 1.68 -3.24 17.95
CA ASN A 400 0.35 -3.70 17.51
C ASN A 400 -0.37 -4.37 18.65
#